data_AF-A0AAI9CIS4-F1
#
_entry.id   AF-A0AAI9CIS4-F1
#
_cell.length_a   1.000
_cell.length_b   1.000
_cell.length_c   1.000
_cell.angle_alpha   90.00
_cell.angle_beta   90.00
_cell.angle_gamma   90.00
#
_symmetry.space_group_name_H-M   'P 1'
#
loop_
_entity.id
_entity.type
_entity.pdbx_description
1 polymer ?
#
loop_
_entity_poly.entity_id
_entity_poly.type
_entity_poly.pdbx_seq_one_letter_code
_entity_poly.pdbx_strand_id
1 'polypeptide(L)' 'MSHGAPSTPGNPAARQLSLAFGLIADTLEWPHDAYQAFIARLLAIGVCPLAITLGDVLAAYNATCDADGRAPGTDDKAVH' A
#
# COMPACT_ATOMS: atom_id res chain seq x y z
N MET A 1 -14.50 -2.62 39.07
CA MET A 1 -14.51 -3.54 37.90
C MET A 1 -13.79 -2.85 36.76
N SER A 2 -12.53 -3.24 36.50
CA SER A 2 -11.75 -2.71 35.38
C SER A 2 -12.21 -3.41 34.11
N HIS A 3 -12.94 -2.71 33.25
CA HIS A 3 -13.18 -3.14 31.86
C HIS A 3 -11.91 -2.93 31.03
N GLY A 4 -10.81 -3.57 31.44
CA GLY A 4 -9.67 -3.76 30.56
C GLY A 4 -10.10 -4.76 29.51
N ALA A 5 -10.74 -4.28 28.43
CA ALA A 5 -10.75 -5.04 27.20
C ALA A 5 -9.30 -5.48 26.97
N PRO A 6 -9.02 -6.78 26.80
CA PRO A 6 -7.66 -7.19 26.50
C PRO A 6 -7.26 -6.39 25.28
N SER A 7 -6.30 -5.48 25.46
CA SER A 7 -5.59 -4.83 24.37
C SER A 7 -4.92 -5.97 23.64
N THR A 8 -5.69 -6.62 22.77
CA THR A 8 -5.20 -7.71 21.93
C THR A 8 -3.99 -7.08 21.28
N PRO A 9 -2.78 -7.60 21.52
CA PRO A 9 -1.59 -7.06 20.87
C PRO A 9 -1.83 -7.27 19.39
N GLY A 10 -2.43 -6.27 18.74
CA GLY A 10 -2.89 -6.38 17.37
C GLY A 10 -1.67 -6.72 16.55
N ASN A 11 -1.79 -7.77 15.75
CA ASN A 11 -0.68 -8.30 14.96
C ASN A 11 0.04 -7.11 14.30
N PRO A 12 1.31 -6.85 14.67
CA PRO A 12 2.02 -5.67 14.21
C PRO A 12 2.11 -5.62 12.69
N ALA A 13 2.21 -6.78 12.03
CA ALA A 13 2.19 -6.86 10.57
C ALA A 13 0.83 -6.46 9.98
N ALA A 14 -0.27 -6.85 10.62
CA ALA A 14 -1.61 -6.44 10.20
C ALA A 14 -1.82 -4.92 10.34
N ARG A 15 -1.31 -4.31 11.43
CA ARG A 15 -1.35 -2.85 11.61
C ARG A 15 -0.51 -2.12 10.56
N GLN A 16 0.68 -2.64 10.24
CA GLN A 16 1.53 -2.07 9.20
C GLN A 16 0.88 -2.16 7.81
N LEU A 17 0.25 -3.29 7.49
CA LEU A 17 -0.53 -3.45 6.25
C LEU A 17 -1.70 -2.47 6.20
N SER A 18 -2.51 -2.38 7.27
CA SER A 18 -3.60 -1.41 7.35
C SER A 18 -3.13 0.03 7.20
N LEU A 19 -1.99 0.40 7.80
CA LEU A 19 -1.39 1.72 7.66
C LEU A 19 -0.94 1.98 6.22
N ALA A 20 -0.28 1.02 5.58
CA ALA A 20 0.19 1.15 4.20
C ALA A 20 -0.97 1.31 3.22
N PHE A 21 -2.03 0.51 3.34
CA PHE A 21 -3.24 0.69 2.55
C PHE A 21 -3.93 2.03 2.83
N GLY A 22 -3.95 2.47 4.09
CA GLY A 22 -4.48 3.78 4.46
C GLY A 22 -3.71 4.93 3.80
N LEU A 23 -2.38 4.89 3.81
CA LEU A 23 -1.53 5.88 3.14
C LEU A 23 -1.67 5.84 1.62
N ILE A 24 -1.78 4.65 1.02
CA ILE A 24 -2.02 4.51 -0.43
C ILE A 24 -3.37 5.12 -0.83
N ALA A 25 -4.40 4.93 0.00
CA ALA A 25 -5.72 5.50 -0.22
C ALA A 25 -5.77 7.02 0.02
N ASP A 26 -5.00 7.53 0.98
CA ASP A 26 -4.95 8.95 1.34
C ASP A 26 -4.16 9.80 0.33
N THR A 27 -3.12 9.22 -0.29
CA THR A 27 -2.18 9.97 -1.13
C THR A 27 -2.65 10.24 -2.56
N LEU A 28 -3.76 9.64 -3.00
CA LEU A 28 -4.14 9.62 -4.41
C LEU A 28 -5.66 9.50 -4.56
N GLU A 29 -6.29 10.45 -5.27
CA GLU A 29 -7.48 10.13 -6.05
C GLU A 29 -7.04 9.14 -7.13
N TRP A 30 -7.09 7.84 -6.82
CA TRP A 30 -6.68 6.80 -7.75
C TRP A 30 -7.63 6.79 -8.97
N PRO A 31 -7.10 6.91 -10.20
CA PRO A 31 -7.85 6.54 -11.38
C PRO A 31 -8.32 5.08 -11.25
N HIS A 32 -9.56 4.78 -11.63
CA HIS A 32 -10.12 3.44 -11.47
C HIS A 32 -9.25 2.36 -12.12
N ASP A 33 -8.67 2.66 -13.28
CA ASP A 33 -7.77 1.76 -14.01
C ASP A 33 -6.49 1.45 -13.23
N ALA A 34 -5.87 2.46 -12.62
CA ALA A 34 -4.69 2.27 -11.77
C ALA A 34 -5.03 1.33 -10.60
N TYR A 35 -6.20 1.53 -9.97
CA TYR A 35 -6.63 0.72 -8.82
C TYR A 35 -6.85 -0.73 -9.23
N GLN A 36 -7.51 -0.96 -10.36
CA GLN A 36 -7.67 -2.30 -10.92
C GLN A 36 -6.33 -2.96 -11.24
N ALA A 37 -5.38 -2.21 -11.82
CA ALA A 37 -4.05 -2.73 -12.13
C ALA A 37 -3.26 -3.11 -10.87
N PHE A 38 -3.37 -2.33 -9.79
CA PHE A 38 -2.77 -2.65 -8.50
C PHE A 38 -3.36 -3.91 -7.86
N ILE A 39 -4.70 -4.04 -7.85
CA ILE A 39 -5.35 -5.26 -7.34
C ILE A 39 -4.97 -6.48 -8.19
N ALA A 40 -4.93 -6.35 -9.52
CA ALA A 40 -4.51 -7.42 -10.41
C ALA A 40 -3.07 -7.87 -10.13
N ARG A 41 -2.14 -6.93 -9.88
CA ARG A 41 -0.76 -7.24 -9.50
C ARG A 41 -0.69 -7.99 -8.18
N LEU A 42 -1.48 -7.61 -7.17
CA LEU A 42 -1.54 -8.33 -5.89
C LEU A 42 -2.07 -9.76 -6.04
N LEU A 43 -3.10 -9.95 -6.87
CA LEU A 43 -3.63 -11.28 -7.16
C LEU A 43 -2.64 -12.15 -7.94
N ALA A 44 -1.82 -11.54 -8.81
CA ALA A 44 -0.81 -12.23 -9.61
C ALA A 44 0.39 -12.76 -8.79
N ILE A 45 0.58 -12.28 -7.55
CA ILE A 45 1.63 -12.81 -6.64
C ILE A 45 1.37 -14.29 -6.34
N GLY A 46 0.13 -14.77 -6.46
CA GLY A 46 -0.20 -16.20 -6.35
C GLY A 46 -0.04 -16.78 -4.95
N VAL A 47 0.14 -15.93 -3.94
CA VAL A 47 0.19 -16.31 -2.52
C VAL A 47 -1.18 -16.14 -1.87
N CYS A 48 -1.45 -16.93 -0.83
CA CYS A 48 -2.65 -16.73 -0.03
C CYS A 48 -2.72 -15.26 0.46
N PRO A 49 -3.89 -14.60 0.43
CA PRO A 49 -4.00 -13.20 0.87
C PRO A 49 -3.50 -12.96 2.30
N LEU A 50 -3.58 -13.98 3.16
CA LEU A 50 -3.09 -13.97 4.53
C LEU A 50 -1.56 -14.07 4.65
N ALA A 51 -0.86 -14.44 3.57
CA ALA A 51 0.59 -14.53 3.49
C ALA A 51 1.23 -13.32 2.78
N ILE A 52 0.42 -12.38 2.27
CA ILE A 52 0.91 -11.15 1.65
C ILE A 52 1.68 -10.35 2.70
N THR A 53 2.92 -10.02 2.38
CA THR A 53 3.77 -9.20 3.23
C THR A 53 3.65 -7.72 2.87
N LEU A 54 4.11 -6.85 3.76
CA LEU A 54 4.21 -5.42 3.46
C LEU A 54 5.11 -5.13 2.25
N GLY A 55 6.18 -5.91 2.07
CA GLY A 55 7.10 -5.78 0.94
C GLY A 55 6.42 -6.05 -0.40
N ASP A 56 5.55 -7.05 -0.45
CA ASP A 56 4.75 -7.40 -1.62
C ASP A 56 3.80 -6.26 -2.03
N VAL A 57 3.14 -5.65 -1.05
CA VAL A 57 2.23 -4.52 -1.28
C VAL A 57 2.98 -3.31 -1.82
N LEU A 58 4.15 -2.98 -1.25
CA LEU A 58 4.98 -1.87 -1.72
C LEU A 58 5.56 -2.12 -3.12
N ALA A 59 5.97 -3.35 -3.43
CA ALA A 59 6.45 -3.71 -4.75
C ALA A 59 5.35 -3.59 -5.82
N ALA A 60 4.14 -4.08 -5.54
CA ALA A 60 2.98 -3.95 -6.43
C ALA A 60 2.56 -2.49 -6.62
N TYR A 61 2.64 -1.67 -5.55
CA TYR A 61 2.37 -0.24 -5.60
C TYR A 61 3.37 0.49 -6.51
N ASN A 62 4.68 0.32 -6.29
CA ASN A 62 5.71 0.95 -7.11
C ASN A 62 5.59 0.56 -8.58
N ALA A 63 5.36 -0.74 -8.87
CA ALA A 63 5.15 -1.22 -10.23
C ALA A 63 3.88 -0.63 -10.89
N THR A 64 2.90 -0.18 -10.09
CA THR A 64 1.72 0.53 -10.59
C THR A 64 2.06 1.99 -10.91
N CYS A 65 2.77 2.69 -10.01
CA CYS A 65 3.22 4.06 -10.25
C CYS A 65 4.17 4.19 -11.46
N ASP A 66 5.08 3.23 -11.63
CA ASP A 66 6.01 3.17 -12.76
C ASP A 66 5.25 2.98 -14.09
N ALA A 67 4.21 2.13 -14.09
CA ALA A 67 3.37 1.87 -15.26
C ALA A 67 2.48 3.06 -15.63
N ASP A 68 2.01 3.83 -14.65
CA ASP A 68 1.22 5.04 -14.86
C ASP A 68 2.06 6.26 -15.27
N GLY A 69 3.39 6.09 -15.40
CA GLY A 69 4.30 7.19 -15.74
C GLY A 69 4.40 8.25 -14.64
N ARG A 70 3.90 7.97 -13.44
CA ARG A 70 4.10 8.82 -12.26
C ARG A 70 5.50 8.55 -11.73
N ALA A 71 6.50 9.08 -12.42
CA ALA A 71 7.84 9.22 -11.87
C ALA A 71 7.71 9.84 -10.47
N PRO A 72 8.45 9.35 -9.46
CA PRO A 72 8.57 10.09 -8.21
C PRO A 72 9.16 11.44 -8.60
N GLY A 73 8.33 12.49 -8.55
CA GLY A 73 8.73 13.83 -8.94
C GLY A 73 9.94 14.20 -8.11
N THR A 74 11.12 14.11 -8.72
CA THR A 74 12.30 14.80 -8.23
C THR A 74 12.02 16.24 -8.59
N ASP A 75 11.32 16.94 -7.70
CA ASP A 75 11.25 18.40 -7.72
C ASP A 75 12.65 18.90 -7.33
N ASP A 76 13.59 18.75 -8.25
CA ASP A 76 14.82 19.53 -8.26
C ASP A 76 14.52 20.73 -9.16
N LYS A 77 13.84 21.72 -8.56
CA LYS A 77 13.75 23.05 -9.15
C LYS A 77 15.13 23.70 -9.01
N ALA A 78 16.00 23.37 -9.97
CA ALA A 78 17.18 24.17 -10.28
C ALA A 78 16.73 25.62 -10.52
N VAL A 79 17.06 26.47 -9.55
CA VAL A 79 16.98 27.93 -9.63
C VAL A 79 17.91 28.39 -10.76
N HIS A 80 17.37 29.19 -11.69
CA HIS A 80 18.16 29.95 -12.64
C HIS A 80 17.70 31.41 -12.65
#